data_AF-A0AAW5W7Z8-F1
#
_entry.id   AF-A0AAW5W7Z8-F1
#
_cell.length_a   1.000
_cell.length_b   1.000
_cell.length_c   1.000
_cell.angle_alpha   90.00
_cell.angle_beta   90.00
_cell.angle_gamma   90.00
#
_symmetry.space_group_name_H-M   'P 1'
#
loop_
_entity.id
_entity.type
_entity.pdbx_description
1 polymer ?
#
loop_
_entity_poly.entity_id
_entity_poly.type
_entity_poly.pdbx_seq_one_letter_code
_entity_poly.pdbx_strand_id
1 'polypeptide(L)'
;MSESKELVLVTLPAAADLEAAFISDEYITNLIADIRQKASSVVGDVATVKGRGVYISMASTVRRTKTVIDDAGKKLVAEMKKRPALVDASRKKVRDELDALAVEIRRPATEWEAEQDRLKAEEEARIAAEELAKKVETDHEIALLMNDAFDRETKAKVEEAERQRVAHEEELKRQAAEQAKREAEEKAAAELAAAQQREADAIAAKAQAELLAKQAQERAEREAKDAQERTAKLAQEAREQAEREKQEAIAAEQRKAQEKEAARLAEEKRIADEAAKRAEDVEHRRGINAAAVQSLIDQGIPDDWAKACVVAIARGKVPATTINY
;
A
#
# COMPACT_ATOMS: atom_id res chain seq x y z
N MET A 1 54.11 -113.24 80.23
CA MET A 1 54.90 -113.08 78.99
C MET A 1 56.36 -113.02 79.41
N SER A 2 57.18 -113.99 78.99
CA SER A 2 58.60 -114.02 79.38
C SER A 2 59.34 -112.92 78.63
N GLU A 3 59.93 -111.96 79.35
CA GLU A 3 60.94 -111.08 78.79
C GLU A 3 62.14 -111.93 78.37
N SER A 4 62.19 -112.26 77.08
CA SER A 4 63.45 -112.62 76.44
C SER A 4 64.32 -111.37 76.46
N LYS A 5 65.08 -111.17 77.55
CA LYS A 5 66.11 -110.12 77.64
C LYS A 5 66.95 -110.19 76.37
N GLU A 6 66.77 -109.23 75.48
CA GLU A 6 67.50 -109.19 74.23
C GLU A 6 68.99 -109.14 74.58
N LEU A 7 69.75 -110.15 74.15
CA LEU A 7 71.20 -110.15 74.32
C LEU A 7 71.78 -109.04 73.43
N VAL A 8 71.94 -107.89 74.06
CA VAL A 8 72.41 -106.60 73.55
C VAL A 8 73.55 -106.15 74.47
N LEU A 9 74.62 -105.59 73.90
CA LEU A 9 75.86 -105.30 74.65
C LEU A 9 75.79 -104.03 75.51
N VAL A 10 74.86 -103.12 75.22
CA VAL A 10 74.69 -101.86 75.95
C VAL A 10 73.21 -101.49 76.04
N THR A 11 72.80 -100.98 77.19
CA THR A 11 71.48 -100.38 77.41
C THR A 11 71.49 -98.94 76.90
N LEU A 12 70.54 -98.58 76.02
CA LEU A 12 70.35 -97.19 75.60
C LEU A 12 69.83 -96.31 76.75
N PRO A 13 70.11 -94.99 76.73
CA PRO A 13 69.61 -94.06 77.74
C PRO A 13 68.09 -93.89 77.65
N ALA A 14 67.50 -93.26 78.67
CA ALA A 14 66.07 -93.00 78.71
C ALA A 14 65.62 -92.12 77.54
N ALA A 15 64.34 -92.25 77.13
CA ALA A 15 63.80 -91.56 75.95
C ALA A 15 63.94 -90.02 75.99
N ALA A 16 64.04 -89.41 77.18
CA ALA A 16 64.28 -87.98 77.35
C ALA A 16 65.72 -87.57 76.99
N ASP A 17 66.71 -88.40 77.34
CA ASP A 17 68.14 -88.13 77.13
C ASP A 17 68.65 -88.70 75.80
N LEU A 18 67.88 -89.58 75.16
CA LEU A 18 68.18 -90.22 73.88
C LEU A 18 68.46 -89.20 72.77
N GLU A 19 67.79 -88.05 72.78
CA GLU A 19 68.03 -86.94 71.85
C GLU A 19 69.44 -86.36 72.01
N ALA A 20 69.82 -85.95 73.22
CA ALA A 20 71.14 -85.42 73.50
C ALA A 20 72.25 -86.47 73.27
N ALA A 21 71.99 -87.73 73.61
CA ALA A 21 72.92 -88.84 73.43
C ALA A 21 73.23 -89.13 71.95
N PHE A 22 72.22 -89.12 71.06
CA PHE A 22 72.43 -89.33 69.62
C PHE A 22 73.04 -88.11 68.90
N ILE A 23 73.00 -86.92 69.50
CA ILE A 23 73.63 -85.69 68.98
C ILE A 23 75.12 -85.60 69.41
N SER A 24 75.49 -86.18 70.55
CA SER A 24 76.87 -86.11 71.08
C SER A 24 77.81 -87.12 70.43
N ASP A 25 78.75 -86.62 69.62
CA ASP A 25 79.81 -87.42 68.99
C ASP A 25 80.71 -88.13 70.03
N GLU A 26 80.96 -87.49 71.17
CA GLU A 26 81.67 -88.08 72.31
C GLU A 26 80.91 -89.26 72.91
N TYR A 27 79.59 -89.12 73.10
CA TYR A 27 78.75 -90.22 73.59
C TYR A 27 78.75 -91.41 72.62
N ILE A 28 78.59 -91.15 71.31
CA ILE A 28 78.61 -92.19 70.28
C ILE A 28 79.99 -92.88 70.22
N THR A 29 81.08 -92.12 70.33
CA THR A 29 82.44 -92.67 70.37
C THR A 29 82.65 -93.57 71.59
N ASN A 30 82.24 -93.13 72.78
CA ASN A 30 82.32 -93.91 74.01
C ASN A 30 81.43 -95.16 73.95
N LEU A 31 80.20 -95.06 73.43
CA LEU A 31 79.29 -96.18 73.22
C LEU A 31 79.90 -97.26 72.30
N ILE A 32 80.56 -96.84 71.22
CA ILE A 32 81.27 -97.76 70.29
C ILE A 32 82.49 -98.39 70.97
N ALA A 33 83.24 -97.64 71.79
CA ALA A 33 84.36 -98.16 72.56
C ALA A 33 83.92 -99.23 73.58
N ASP A 34 82.81 -98.99 74.29
CA ASP A 34 82.16 -99.91 75.22
C ASP A 34 81.74 -101.22 74.54
N ILE A 35 81.07 -101.12 73.38
CA ILE A 35 80.68 -102.28 72.56
C ILE A 35 81.92 -103.05 72.11
N ARG A 36 82.98 -102.36 71.68
CA ARG A 36 84.25 -102.97 71.26
C ARG A 36 84.93 -103.70 72.41
N GLN A 37 84.98 -103.13 73.61
CA GLN A 37 85.56 -103.75 74.80
C GLN A 37 84.80 -105.03 75.19
N LYS A 38 83.46 -104.95 75.24
CA LYS A 38 82.56 -106.07 75.58
C LYS A 38 82.55 -107.18 74.51
N ALA A 39 82.79 -106.85 73.25
CA ALA A 39 82.94 -107.84 72.18
C ALA A 39 84.33 -108.50 72.18
N SER A 40 85.38 -107.75 72.55
CA SER A 40 86.78 -108.24 72.55
C SER A 40 87.15 -109.08 73.77
N SER A 41 86.36 -109.03 74.85
CA SER A 41 86.57 -109.85 76.06
C SER A 41 86.18 -111.33 75.88
N VAL A 42 85.73 -111.73 74.70
CA VAL A 42 85.39 -113.13 74.39
C VAL A 42 86.64 -113.95 74.15
N VAL A 43 86.92 -114.84 75.10
CA VAL A 43 87.98 -115.85 75.00
C VAL A 43 87.35 -117.22 74.75
N GLY A 44 87.63 -117.83 73.60
CA GLY A 44 87.20 -119.18 73.26
C GLY A 44 88.28 -119.92 72.50
N ASP A 45 88.40 -121.23 72.71
CA ASP A 45 89.38 -122.05 71.98
C ASP A 45 88.94 -122.24 70.52
N VAL A 46 89.61 -121.52 69.61
CA VAL A 46 89.37 -121.53 68.17
C VAL A 46 89.62 -122.90 67.54
N ALA A 47 90.39 -123.79 68.16
CA ALA A 47 90.57 -125.17 67.69
C ALA A 47 89.27 -126.00 67.86
N THR A 48 88.45 -125.71 68.86
CA THR A 48 87.20 -126.44 69.13
C THR A 48 85.99 -125.86 68.40
N VAL A 49 85.04 -126.73 68.03
CA VAL A 49 83.74 -126.31 67.48
C VAL A 49 82.98 -125.42 68.47
N LYS A 50 83.03 -125.76 69.77
CA LYS A 50 82.36 -124.98 70.83
C LYS A 50 82.95 -123.58 71.00
N GLY A 51 84.28 -123.44 71.03
CA GLY A 51 84.95 -122.14 71.14
C GLY A 51 84.70 -121.23 69.93
N ARG A 52 84.72 -121.76 68.70
CA ARG A 52 84.27 -121.01 67.50
C ARG A 52 82.81 -120.56 67.61
N GLY A 53 81.94 -121.38 68.21
CA GLY A 53 80.54 -121.03 68.48
C GLY A 53 80.35 -119.81 69.39
N VAL A 54 81.28 -119.55 70.33
CA VAL A 54 81.23 -118.37 71.20
C VAL A 54 81.46 -117.08 70.40
N TYR A 55 82.46 -117.06 69.51
CA TYR A 55 82.73 -115.92 68.62
C TYR A 55 81.57 -115.64 67.66
N ILE A 56 80.97 -116.68 67.07
CA ILE A 56 79.78 -116.54 66.20
C ILE A 56 78.60 -115.97 66.98
N SER A 57 78.38 -116.43 68.22
CA SER A 57 77.32 -115.93 69.09
C SER A 57 77.53 -114.46 69.44
N MET A 58 78.74 -114.06 69.82
CA MET A 58 79.08 -112.66 70.11
C MET A 58 78.91 -111.76 68.88
N ALA A 59 79.33 -112.21 67.69
CA ALA A 59 79.10 -111.48 66.45
C ALA A 59 77.59 -111.28 66.16
N SER A 60 76.74 -112.26 66.49
CA SER A 60 75.28 -112.09 66.43
C SER A 60 74.76 -111.08 67.46
N THR A 61 75.30 -111.04 68.67
CA THR A 61 74.95 -110.07 69.72
C THR A 61 75.31 -108.64 69.29
N VAL A 62 76.49 -108.44 68.68
CA VAL A 62 76.90 -107.15 68.08
C VAL A 62 75.91 -106.72 66.98
N ARG A 63 75.51 -107.62 66.08
CA ARG A 63 74.55 -107.32 65.00
C ARG A 63 73.16 -106.93 65.54
N ARG A 64 72.68 -107.60 66.59
CA ARG A 64 71.43 -107.23 67.28
C ARG A 64 71.54 -105.86 67.94
N THR A 65 72.64 -105.61 68.65
CA THR A 65 72.94 -104.32 69.29
C THR A 65 72.91 -103.16 68.28
N LYS A 66 73.53 -103.34 67.11
CA LYS A 66 73.46 -102.37 66.00
C LYS A 66 72.01 -102.06 65.60
N THR A 67 71.19 -103.09 65.42
CA THR A 67 69.79 -102.95 64.96
C THR A 67 68.95 -102.18 65.97
N VAL A 68 69.09 -102.48 67.27
CA VAL A 68 68.38 -101.76 68.35
C VAL A 68 68.75 -100.28 68.39
N ILE A 69 70.04 -99.94 68.21
CA ILE A 69 70.51 -98.53 68.16
C ILE A 69 69.94 -97.81 66.94
N ASP A 70 69.98 -98.43 65.75
CA ASP A 70 69.46 -97.87 64.50
C ASP A 70 67.94 -97.64 64.55
N ASP A 71 67.17 -98.61 65.07
CA ASP A 71 65.71 -98.48 65.22
C ASP A 71 65.30 -97.47 66.30
N ALA A 72 66.10 -97.28 67.36
CA ALA A 72 65.90 -96.21 68.33
C ALA A 72 66.11 -94.83 67.71
N GLY A 73 67.20 -94.63 66.96
CA GLY A 73 67.47 -93.39 66.24
C GLY A 73 66.40 -93.06 65.18
N LYS A 74 65.94 -94.06 64.43
CA LYS A 74 64.82 -93.91 63.47
C LYS A 74 63.52 -93.46 64.14
N LYS A 75 63.15 -94.06 65.28
CA LYS A 75 61.95 -93.67 66.05
C LYS A 75 62.06 -92.24 66.55
N LEU A 76 63.21 -91.84 67.10
CA LEU A 76 63.47 -90.48 67.56
C LEU A 76 63.30 -89.47 66.41
N VAL A 77 63.95 -89.70 65.27
CA VAL A 77 63.86 -88.82 64.08
C VAL A 77 62.44 -88.76 63.52
N ALA A 78 61.67 -89.86 63.59
CA ALA A 78 60.27 -89.88 63.16
C ALA A 78 59.38 -89.01 64.05
N GLU A 79 59.57 -89.03 65.38
CA GLU A 79 58.84 -88.15 66.31
C GLU A 79 59.28 -86.69 66.17
N MET A 80 60.58 -86.41 66.06
CA MET A 80 61.11 -85.06 65.79
C MET A 80 60.44 -84.43 64.56
N LYS A 81 60.31 -85.17 63.45
CA LYS A 81 59.68 -84.68 62.21
C LYS A 81 58.19 -84.36 62.35
N LYS A 82 57.48 -84.92 63.34
CA LYS A 82 56.07 -84.59 63.62
C LYS A 82 55.91 -83.27 64.40
N ARG A 83 56.88 -82.92 65.25
CA ARG A 83 56.78 -81.75 66.15
C ARG A 83 56.58 -80.41 65.41
N PRO A 84 57.30 -80.09 64.31
CA PRO A 84 57.04 -78.88 63.53
C PRO A 84 55.60 -78.77 63.00
N ALA A 85 55.06 -79.85 62.44
CA ALA A 85 53.69 -79.85 61.91
C ALA A 85 52.62 -79.59 63.00
N LEU A 86 52.83 -80.12 64.21
CA LEU A 86 51.96 -79.84 65.37
C LEU A 86 52.08 -78.37 65.83
N VAL A 87 53.29 -77.81 65.82
CA VAL A 87 53.52 -76.39 66.14
C VAL A 87 52.87 -75.48 65.11
N ASP A 88 53.01 -75.75 63.80
CA ASP A 88 52.40 -74.93 62.75
C ASP A 88 50.87 -75.05 62.71
N ALA A 89 50.31 -76.23 62.97
CA ALA A 89 48.87 -76.39 63.15
C ALA A 89 48.36 -75.55 64.34
N SER A 90 49.09 -75.56 65.46
CA SER A 90 48.76 -74.75 66.65
C SER A 90 48.88 -73.25 66.37
N ARG A 91 49.96 -72.81 65.69
CA ARG A 91 50.16 -71.41 65.28
C ARG A 91 49.09 -70.93 64.31
N LYS A 92 48.65 -71.77 63.37
CA LYS A 92 47.54 -71.46 62.48
C LYS A 92 46.25 -71.28 63.29
N LYS A 93 45.89 -72.24 64.14
CA LYS A 93 44.69 -72.14 64.97
C LYS A 93 44.69 -70.85 65.81
N VAL A 94 45.80 -70.54 66.48
CA VAL A 94 45.92 -69.30 67.29
C VAL A 94 45.70 -68.04 66.44
N ARG A 95 46.24 -67.99 65.21
CA ARG A 95 46.00 -66.85 64.31
C ARG A 95 44.53 -66.75 63.92
N ASP A 96 43.97 -67.82 63.38
CA ASP A 96 42.62 -67.84 62.81
C ASP A 96 41.55 -67.50 63.89
N GLU A 97 41.73 -67.98 65.13
CA GLU A 97 40.85 -67.68 66.27
C GLU A 97 41.00 -66.23 66.78
N LEU A 98 42.22 -65.68 66.80
CA LEU A 98 42.46 -64.29 67.22
C LEU A 98 41.97 -63.27 66.17
N ASP A 99 42.12 -63.58 64.88
CA ASP A 99 41.56 -62.78 63.78
C ASP A 99 40.03 -62.78 63.84
N ALA A 100 39.40 -63.93 64.11
CA ALA A 100 37.95 -64.03 64.31
C ALA A 100 37.47 -63.22 65.53
N LEU A 101 38.17 -63.31 66.66
CA LEU A 101 37.87 -62.53 67.87
C LEU A 101 38.02 -61.02 67.62
N ALA A 102 39.01 -60.58 66.85
CA ALA A 102 39.18 -59.17 66.49
C ALA A 102 38.02 -58.65 65.63
N VAL A 103 37.49 -59.46 64.70
CA VAL A 103 36.28 -59.13 63.92
C VAL A 103 35.05 -59.07 64.82
N GLU A 104 34.86 -60.01 65.74
CA GLU A 104 33.71 -59.99 66.67
C GLU A 104 33.75 -58.79 67.61
N ILE A 105 34.91 -58.44 68.17
CA ILE A 105 35.08 -57.25 69.02
C ILE A 105 34.81 -55.96 68.24
N ARG A 106 35.14 -55.92 66.95
CA ARG A 106 34.87 -54.76 66.08
C ARG A 106 33.42 -54.66 65.61
N ARG A 107 32.68 -55.79 65.53
CA ARG A 107 31.31 -55.85 64.99
C ARG A 107 30.37 -54.74 65.53
N PRO A 108 30.28 -54.47 66.85
CA PRO A 108 29.39 -53.42 67.36
C PRO A 108 29.73 -52.01 66.87
N ALA A 109 31.02 -51.72 66.62
CA ALA A 109 31.43 -50.42 66.07
C ALA A 109 31.02 -50.30 64.59
N THR A 110 31.20 -51.36 63.80
CA THR A 110 30.80 -51.39 62.39
C THR A 110 29.28 -51.39 62.20
N GLU A 111 28.53 -52.05 63.09
CA GLU A 111 27.06 -51.97 63.14
C GLU A 111 26.59 -50.54 63.49
N TRP A 112 27.24 -49.88 64.46
CA TRP A 112 26.95 -48.49 64.81
C TRP A 112 27.32 -47.50 63.69
N GLU A 113 28.46 -47.66 63.04
CA GLU A 113 28.88 -46.86 61.87
C GLU A 113 27.83 -46.95 60.75
N ALA A 114 27.40 -48.17 60.39
CA ALA A 114 26.37 -48.40 59.37
C ALA A 114 24.99 -47.82 59.76
N GLU A 115 24.61 -47.90 61.04
CA GLU A 115 23.39 -47.30 61.57
C GLU A 115 23.43 -45.76 61.51
N GLN A 116 24.57 -45.15 61.86
CA GLN A 116 24.77 -43.70 61.75
C GLN A 116 24.69 -43.21 60.29
N ASP A 117 25.27 -43.95 59.35
CA ASP A 117 25.20 -43.58 57.93
C ASP A 117 23.79 -43.78 57.36
N ARG A 118 23.02 -44.78 57.83
CA ARG A 118 21.59 -44.90 57.50
C ARG A 118 20.78 -43.73 58.05
N LEU A 119 21.01 -43.36 59.31
CA LEU A 119 20.32 -42.22 59.96
C LEU A 119 20.62 -40.88 59.25
N LYS A 120 21.87 -40.65 58.81
CA LYS A 120 22.21 -39.47 58.00
C LYS A 120 21.48 -39.47 56.66
N ALA A 121 21.48 -40.61 55.94
CA ALA A 121 20.80 -40.71 54.65
C ALA A 121 19.27 -40.53 54.77
N GLU A 122 18.66 -41.02 55.86
CA GLU A 122 17.25 -40.81 56.16
C GLU A 122 16.94 -39.34 56.52
N GLU A 123 17.79 -38.70 57.32
CA GLU A 123 17.68 -37.27 57.67
C GLU A 123 17.87 -36.36 56.44
N GLU A 124 18.86 -36.62 55.59
CA GLU A 124 19.07 -35.90 54.33
C GLU A 124 17.88 -36.07 53.38
N ALA A 125 17.32 -37.29 53.27
CA ALA A 125 16.12 -37.53 52.49
C ALA A 125 14.89 -36.80 53.07
N ARG A 126 14.76 -36.73 54.41
CA ARG A 126 13.69 -35.98 55.09
C ARG A 126 13.80 -34.47 54.83
N ILE A 127 14.99 -33.90 54.97
CA ILE A 127 15.26 -32.47 54.70
C ILE A 127 14.95 -32.16 53.23
N ALA A 128 15.40 -32.99 52.30
CA ALA A 128 15.13 -32.82 50.87
C ALA A 128 13.62 -32.89 50.55
N ALA A 129 12.88 -33.79 51.21
CA ALA A 129 11.43 -33.88 51.08
C ALA A 129 10.70 -32.66 51.67
N GLU A 130 11.15 -32.14 52.82
CA GLU A 130 10.59 -30.93 53.43
C GLU A 130 10.87 -29.68 52.59
N GLU A 131 12.08 -29.53 52.05
CA GLU A 131 12.39 -28.45 51.09
C GLU A 131 11.54 -28.53 49.83
N LEU A 132 11.34 -29.74 49.29
CA LEU A 132 10.51 -29.94 48.10
C LEU A 132 9.05 -29.60 48.39
N ALA A 133 8.52 -30.00 49.55
CA ALA A 133 7.16 -29.65 49.96
C ALA A 133 6.96 -28.12 50.07
N LYS A 134 7.91 -27.41 50.70
CA LYS A 134 7.90 -25.94 50.78
C LYS A 134 7.95 -25.28 49.40
N LYS A 135 8.80 -25.78 48.49
CA LYS A 135 8.88 -25.28 47.10
C LYS A 135 7.57 -25.48 46.35
N VAL A 136 6.93 -26.65 46.49
CA VAL A 136 5.62 -26.93 45.87
C VAL A 136 4.53 -26.00 46.41
N GLU A 137 4.53 -25.69 47.70
CA GLU A 137 3.61 -24.72 48.30
C GLU A 137 3.84 -23.31 47.74
N THR A 138 5.09 -22.81 47.73
CA THR A 138 5.41 -21.48 47.19
C THR A 138 5.14 -21.37 45.69
N ASP A 139 5.45 -22.40 44.91
CA ASP A 139 5.20 -22.43 43.47
C ASP A 139 3.68 -22.46 43.17
N HIS A 140 2.88 -23.11 44.03
CA HIS A 140 1.43 -23.10 43.94
C HIS A 140 0.84 -21.72 44.24
N GLU A 141 1.30 -21.04 45.29
CA GLU A 141 0.89 -19.67 45.61
C GLU A 141 1.23 -18.70 44.46
N ILE A 142 2.45 -18.80 43.91
CA ILE A 142 2.89 -18.00 42.76
C ILE A 142 2.01 -18.28 41.54
N ALA A 143 1.70 -19.55 41.24
CA ALA A 143 0.83 -19.91 40.12
C ALA A 143 -0.59 -19.35 40.28
N LEU A 144 -1.16 -19.33 41.48
CA LEU A 144 -2.46 -18.71 41.76
C LEU A 144 -2.42 -17.19 41.53
N LEU A 145 -1.37 -16.50 42.00
CA LEU A 145 -1.18 -15.06 41.78
C LEU A 145 -1.00 -14.72 40.29
N MET A 146 -0.28 -15.55 39.53
CA MET A 146 -0.10 -15.37 38.09
C MET A 146 -1.42 -15.57 37.31
N ASN A 147 -2.25 -16.54 37.72
CA ASN A 147 -3.58 -16.75 37.13
C ASN A 147 -4.52 -15.56 37.39
N ASP A 148 -4.59 -15.05 38.62
CA ASP A 148 -5.40 -13.86 38.93
C ASP A 148 -4.91 -12.61 38.18
N ALA A 149 -3.59 -12.44 38.03
CA ALA A 149 -3.02 -11.36 37.21
C ALA A 149 -3.44 -11.49 35.73
N PHE A 150 -3.40 -12.70 35.17
CA PHE A 150 -3.83 -12.99 33.79
C PHE A 150 -5.34 -12.77 33.59
N ASP A 151 -6.17 -13.18 34.54
CA ASP A 151 -7.62 -12.97 34.51
C ASP A 151 -7.97 -11.48 34.58
N ARG A 152 -7.26 -10.69 35.39
CA ARG A 152 -7.40 -9.23 35.46
C ARG A 152 -6.98 -8.56 34.16
N GLU A 153 -5.84 -8.94 33.58
CA GLU A 153 -5.38 -8.39 32.30
C GLU A 153 -6.36 -8.73 31.17
N THR A 154 -6.89 -9.96 31.15
CA THR A 154 -7.89 -10.41 30.17
C THR A 154 -9.19 -9.62 30.30
N LYS A 155 -9.70 -9.42 31.53
CA LYS A 155 -10.86 -8.55 31.78
C LYS A 155 -10.63 -7.11 31.33
N ALA A 156 -9.48 -6.53 31.69
CA ALA A 156 -9.13 -5.15 31.29
C ALA A 156 -9.07 -4.99 29.75
N LYS A 157 -8.53 -5.98 29.02
CA LYS A 157 -8.52 -6.00 27.55
C LYS A 157 -9.94 -6.11 26.96
N VAL A 158 -10.81 -6.92 27.55
CA VAL A 158 -12.22 -7.02 27.13
C VAL A 158 -12.97 -5.71 27.37
N GLU A 159 -12.82 -5.10 28.55
CA GLU A 159 -13.41 -3.81 28.90
C GLU A 159 -12.86 -2.65 28.04
N GLU A 160 -11.58 -2.69 27.65
CA GLU A 160 -11.02 -1.72 26.71
C GLU A 160 -11.57 -1.93 25.29
N ALA A 161 -11.62 -3.17 24.80
CA ALA A 161 -12.21 -3.48 23.49
C ALA A 161 -13.71 -3.10 23.44
N GLU A 162 -14.47 -3.31 24.51
CA GLU A 162 -15.86 -2.86 24.60
C GLU A 162 -15.96 -1.33 24.59
N ARG A 163 -15.15 -0.61 25.38
CA ARG A 163 -15.10 0.87 25.35
C ARG A 163 -14.72 1.40 23.96
N GLN A 164 -13.76 0.77 23.27
CA GLN A 164 -13.39 1.14 21.90
C GLN A 164 -14.55 0.89 20.91
N ARG A 165 -15.29 -0.21 21.05
CA ARG A 165 -16.49 -0.49 20.24
C ARG A 165 -17.60 0.54 20.47
N VAL A 166 -17.90 0.88 21.72
CA VAL A 166 -18.91 1.89 22.07
C VAL A 166 -18.49 3.26 21.51
N ALA A 167 -17.25 3.68 21.73
CA ALA A 167 -16.73 4.95 21.21
C ALA A 167 -16.76 5.01 19.66
N HIS A 168 -16.47 3.89 18.99
CA HIS A 168 -16.58 3.81 17.52
C HIS A 168 -18.04 3.88 17.04
N GLU A 169 -18.98 3.24 17.75
CA GLU A 169 -20.41 3.31 17.43
C GLU A 169 -20.97 4.72 17.67
N GLU A 170 -20.55 5.41 18.73
CA GLU A 170 -20.89 6.81 19.00
C GLU A 170 -20.32 7.77 17.96
N GLU A 171 -19.06 7.59 17.57
CA GLU A 171 -18.44 8.39 16.51
C GLU A 171 -19.14 8.15 15.15
N LEU A 172 -19.49 6.91 14.82
CA LEU A 172 -20.26 6.58 13.61
C LEU A 172 -21.66 7.23 13.64
N LYS A 173 -22.35 7.22 14.78
CA LYS A 173 -23.62 7.94 14.96
C LYS A 173 -23.44 9.45 14.80
N ARG A 174 -22.36 10.02 15.34
CA ARG A 174 -22.03 11.46 15.19
C ARG A 174 -21.75 11.81 13.73
N GLN A 175 -20.97 11.01 13.03
CA GLN A 175 -20.67 11.19 11.60
C GLN A 175 -21.92 11.06 10.74
N ALA A 176 -22.80 10.09 11.02
CA ALA A 176 -24.08 9.96 10.33
C ALA A 176 -25.00 11.17 10.58
N ALA A 177 -25.06 11.68 11.82
CA ALA A 177 -25.81 12.89 12.15
C ALA A 177 -25.22 14.16 11.52
N GLU A 178 -23.89 14.29 11.49
CA GLU A 178 -23.20 15.40 10.84
C GLU A 178 -23.37 15.34 9.31
N GLN A 179 -23.26 14.18 8.69
CA GLN A 179 -23.51 14.01 7.26
C GLN A 179 -24.98 14.31 6.92
N ALA A 180 -25.94 13.81 7.68
CA ALA A 180 -27.36 14.14 7.49
C ALA A 180 -27.61 15.66 7.64
N LYS A 181 -26.91 16.33 8.56
CA LYS A 181 -26.95 17.78 8.71
C LYS A 181 -26.33 18.50 7.49
N ARG A 182 -25.15 18.09 7.03
CA ARG A 182 -24.49 18.65 5.84
C ARG A 182 -25.34 18.46 4.59
N GLU A 183 -25.91 17.28 4.37
CA GLU A 183 -26.82 17.00 3.26
C GLU A 183 -28.11 17.86 3.34
N ALA A 184 -28.60 18.17 4.54
CA ALA A 184 -29.73 19.08 4.73
C ALA A 184 -29.34 20.55 4.47
N GLU A 185 -28.16 20.99 4.92
CA GLU A 185 -27.61 22.32 4.65
C GLU A 185 -27.29 22.51 3.16
N GLU A 186 -26.74 21.50 2.48
CA GLU A 186 -26.51 21.50 1.02
C GLU A 186 -27.81 21.54 0.23
N LYS A 187 -28.84 20.77 0.63
CA LYS A 187 -30.18 20.84 0.01
C LYS A 187 -30.82 22.21 0.20
N ALA A 188 -30.77 22.77 1.41
CA ALA A 188 -31.27 24.12 1.68
C ALA A 188 -30.50 25.21 0.91
N ALA A 189 -29.18 25.09 0.79
CA ALA A 189 -28.36 25.99 -0.01
C ALA A 189 -28.65 25.86 -1.51
N ALA A 190 -28.87 24.65 -2.02
CA ALA A 190 -29.25 24.40 -3.41
C ALA A 190 -30.67 24.92 -3.72
N GLU A 191 -31.62 24.78 -2.79
CA GLU A 191 -32.97 25.37 -2.91
C GLU A 191 -32.92 26.90 -2.89
N LEU A 192 -32.10 27.50 -2.02
CA LEU A 192 -31.89 28.95 -1.95
C LEU A 192 -31.21 29.46 -3.24
N ALA A 193 -30.17 28.79 -3.73
CA ALA A 193 -29.51 29.13 -4.98
C ALA A 193 -30.46 28.98 -6.19
N ALA A 194 -31.30 27.94 -6.22
CA ALA A 194 -32.33 27.77 -7.24
C ALA A 194 -33.43 28.85 -7.16
N ALA A 195 -33.79 29.30 -5.95
CA ALA A 195 -34.71 30.42 -5.76
C ALA A 195 -34.08 31.74 -6.25
N GLN A 196 -32.84 32.03 -5.85
CA GLN A 196 -32.07 33.19 -6.32
C GLN A 196 -31.89 33.18 -7.84
N GLN A 197 -31.63 32.03 -8.46
CA GLN A 197 -31.55 31.92 -9.92
C GLN A 197 -32.89 32.22 -10.59
N ARG A 198 -34.01 31.68 -10.07
CA ARG A 198 -35.36 32.02 -10.59
C ARG A 198 -35.68 33.51 -10.44
N GLU A 199 -35.28 34.13 -9.34
CA GLU A 199 -35.45 35.58 -9.12
C GLU A 199 -34.57 36.39 -10.10
N ALA A 200 -33.31 36.01 -10.28
CA ALA A 200 -32.40 36.62 -11.23
C ALA A 200 -32.89 36.47 -12.68
N ASP A 201 -33.36 35.29 -13.08
CA ASP A 201 -33.94 35.01 -14.38
C ASP A 201 -35.24 35.81 -14.58
N ALA A 202 -36.08 35.96 -13.55
CA ALA A 202 -37.29 36.78 -13.60
C ALA A 202 -36.98 38.28 -13.69
N ILE A 203 -35.92 38.76 -13.03
CA ILE A 203 -35.43 40.13 -13.15
C ILE A 203 -34.83 40.37 -14.55
N ALA A 204 -34.04 39.43 -15.06
CA ALA A 204 -33.47 39.50 -16.41
C ALA A 204 -34.56 39.49 -17.49
N ALA A 205 -35.59 38.64 -17.36
CA ALA A 205 -36.74 38.61 -18.26
C ALA A 205 -37.54 39.92 -18.21
N LYS A 206 -37.76 40.51 -17.01
CA LYS A 206 -38.39 41.84 -16.87
C LYS A 206 -37.55 42.94 -17.50
N ALA A 207 -36.23 42.94 -17.30
CA ALA A 207 -35.32 43.91 -17.90
C ALA A 207 -35.26 43.81 -19.43
N GLN A 208 -35.27 42.59 -19.98
CA GLN A 208 -35.40 42.37 -21.43
C GLN A 208 -36.75 42.84 -21.97
N ALA A 209 -37.85 42.57 -21.26
CA ALA A 209 -39.18 43.05 -21.64
C ALA A 209 -39.27 44.59 -21.60
N GLU A 210 -38.69 45.24 -20.59
CA GLU A 210 -38.63 46.70 -20.49
C GLU A 210 -37.75 47.32 -21.60
N LEU A 211 -36.62 46.70 -21.93
CA LEU A 211 -35.76 47.13 -23.03
C LEU A 211 -36.49 47.01 -24.38
N LEU A 212 -37.18 45.89 -24.62
CA LEU A 212 -37.99 45.70 -25.83
C LEU A 212 -39.16 46.68 -25.90
N ALA A 213 -39.81 46.99 -24.76
CA ALA A 213 -40.86 48.01 -24.69
C ALA A 213 -40.32 49.41 -25.00
N LYS A 214 -39.16 49.80 -24.45
CA LYS A 214 -38.48 51.07 -24.78
C LYS A 214 -38.08 51.14 -26.25
N GLN A 215 -37.53 50.05 -26.82
CA GLN A 215 -37.20 49.97 -28.25
C GLN A 215 -38.44 49.96 -29.16
N ALA A 216 -39.60 49.53 -28.67
CA ALA A 216 -40.87 49.66 -29.39
C ALA A 216 -41.39 51.10 -29.32
N GLN A 217 -41.33 51.74 -28.15
CA GLN A 217 -41.71 53.14 -27.97
C GLN A 217 -40.82 54.09 -28.79
N GLU A 218 -39.49 53.93 -28.77
CA GLU A 218 -38.59 54.74 -29.59
C GLU A 218 -38.86 54.58 -31.10
N ARG A 219 -39.24 53.37 -31.54
CA ARG A 219 -39.65 53.16 -32.95
C ARG A 219 -40.97 53.86 -33.25
N ALA A 220 -41.98 53.73 -32.39
CA ALA A 220 -43.25 54.43 -32.54
C ALA A 220 -43.09 55.97 -32.52
N GLU A 221 -42.20 56.51 -31.68
CA GLU A 221 -41.89 57.95 -31.64
C GLU A 221 -41.14 58.43 -32.89
N ARG A 222 -40.23 57.62 -33.46
CA ARG A 222 -39.59 57.91 -34.75
C ARG A 222 -40.58 57.85 -35.90
N GLU A 223 -41.42 56.81 -35.98
CA GLU A 223 -42.47 56.68 -37.00
C GLU A 223 -43.49 57.83 -36.90
N ALA A 224 -43.85 58.27 -35.69
CA ALA A 224 -44.70 59.44 -35.48
C ALA A 224 -44.04 60.75 -35.93
N LYS A 225 -42.74 60.95 -35.67
CA LYS A 225 -41.98 62.11 -36.16
C LYS A 225 -41.84 62.10 -37.68
N ASP A 226 -41.50 60.96 -38.28
CA ASP A 226 -41.42 60.79 -39.74
C ASP A 226 -42.79 61.04 -40.41
N ALA A 227 -43.88 60.61 -39.79
CA ALA A 227 -45.24 60.90 -40.26
C ALA A 227 -45.59 62.41 -40.14
N GLN A 228 -45.18 63.07 -39.06
CA GLN A 228 -45.32 64.52 -38.88
C GLN A 228 -44.48 65.32 -39.89
N GLU A 229 -43.24 64.92 -40.16
CA GLU A 229 -42.42 65.57 -41.20
C GLU A 229 -42.99 65.37 -42.60
N ARG A 230 -43.52 64.18 -42.91
CA ARG A 230 -44.19 63.93 -44.20
C ARG A 230 -45.46 64.77 -44.36
N THR A 231 -46.28 64.89 -43.31
CA THR A 231 -47.47 65.77 -43.36
C THR A 231 -47.11 67.25 -43.41
N ALA A 232 -46.03 67.68 -42.75
CA ALA A 232 -45.53 69.05 -42.85
C ALA A 232 -45.01 69.38 -44.26
N LYS A 233 -44.25 68.47 -44.89
CA LYS A 233 -43.76 68.63 -46.27
C LYS A 233 -44.91 68.69 -47.27
N LEU A 234 -45.87 67.76 -47.20
CA LEU A 234 -47.07 67.79 -48.05
C LEU A 234 -47.92 69.07 -47.84
N ALA A 235 -48.01 69.57 -46.61
CA ALA A 235 -48.70 70.83 -46.32
C ALA A 235 -47.93 72.08 -46.83
N GLN A 236 -46.61 72.01 -46.95
CA GLN A 236 -45.80 73.07 -47.55
C GLN A 236 -45.91 73.05 -49.08
N GLU A 237 -45.77 71.87 -49.71
CA GLU A 237 -45.97 71.68 -51.16
C GLU A 237 -47.37 72.16 -51.59
N ALA A 238 -48.42 71.82 -50.83
CA ALA A 238 -49.78 72.29 -51.10
C ALA A 238 -49.94 73.82 -50.98
N ARG A 239 -49.14 74.49 -50.13
CA ARG A 239 -49.16 75.97 -50.00
C ARG A 239 -48.44 76.64 -51.18
N GLU A 240 -47.26 76.13 -51.56
CA GLU A 240 -46.52 76.63 -52.72
C GLU A 240 -47.31 76.45 -54.02
N GLN A 241 -48.04 75.33 -54.14
CA GLN A 241 -48.89 75.06 -55.30
C GLN A 241 -50.12 75.99 -55.35
N ALA A 242 -50.78 76.22 -54.21
CA ALA A 242 -51.88 77.19 -54.11
C ALA A 242 -51.43 78.65 -54.32
N GLU A 243 -50.17 78.98 -54.07
CA GLU A 243 -49.61 80.31 -54.35
C GLU A 243 -49.30 80.50 -55.85
N ARG A 244 -48.78 79.45 -56.52
CA ARG A 244 -48.61 79.44 -57.98
C ARG A 244 -49.94 79.54 -58.73
N GLU A 245 -50.95 78.79 -58.32
CA GLU A 245 -52.30 78.86 -58.92
C GLU A 245 -52.93 80.26 -58.80
N LYS A 246 -52.70 80.97 -57.68
CA LYS A 246 -53.12 82.37 -57.52
C LYS A 246 -52.37 83.33 -58.44
N GLN A 247 -51.08 83.13 -58.64
CA GLN A 247 -50.29 83.97 -59.56
C GLN A 247 -50.68 83.73 -61.03
N GLU A 248 -50.96 82.49 -61.42
CA GLU A 248 -51.48 82.18 -62.76
C GLU A 248 -52.88 82.75 -63.01
N ALA A 249 -53.78 82.72 -62.00
CA ALA A 249 -55.10 83.31 -62.12
C ALA A 249 -55.05 84.83 -62.41
N ILE A 250 -54.20 85.56 -61.69
CA ILE A 250 -54.00 87.02 -61.89
C ILE A 250 -53.41 87.32 -63.28
N ALA A 251 -52.46 86.50 -63.75
CA ALA A 251 -51.87 86.64 -65.09
C ALA A 251 -52.88 86.33 -66.21
N ALA A 252 -53.78 85.36 -66.00
CA ALA A 252 -54.82 85.00 -66.97
C ALA A 252 -55.91 86.08 -67.10
N GLU A 253 -56.25 86.77 -66.01
CA GLU A 253 -57.23 87.87 -66.02
C GLU A 253 -56.70 89.11 -66.77
N GLN A 254 -55.42 89.46 -66.59
CA GLN A 254 -54.78 90.56 -67.32
C GLN A 254 -54.69 90.29 -68.84
N ARG A 255 -54.41 89.06 -69.28
CA ARG A 255 -54.42 88.71 -70.71
C ARG A 255 -55.82 88.84 -71.33
N LYS A 256 -56.87 88.39 -70.63
CA LYS A 256 -58.27 88.51 -71.09
C LYS A 256 -58.75 89.97 -71.17
N ALA A 257 -58.19 90.88 -70.38
CA ALA A 257 -58.46 92.32 -70.51
C ALA A 257 -57.82 92.90 -71.78
N GLN A 258 -56.55 92.58 -72.04
CA GLN A 258 -55.80 93.08 -73.22
C GLN A 258 -56.36 92.56 -74.55
N GLU A 259 -56.77 91.28 -74.61
CA GLU A 259 -57.37 90.70 -75.83
C GLU A 259 -58.71 91.36 -76.22
N LYS A 260 -59.52 91.78 -75.23
CA LYS A 260 -60.80 92.49 -75.50
C LYS A 260 -60.60 93.90 -76.04
N GLU A 261 -59.55 94.58 -75.63
CA GLU A 261 -59.25 95.93 -76.13
C GLU A 261 -58.64 95.88 -77.54
N ALA A 262 -57.73 94.92 -77.80
CA ALA A 262 -57.17 94.66 -79.12
C ALA A 262 -58.23 94.27 -80.17
N ALA A 263 -59.23 93.46 -79.80
CA ALA A 263 -60.31 93.05 -80.69
C ALA A 263 -61.20 94.22 -81.16
N ARG A 264 -61.43 95.23 -80.31
CA ARG A 264 -62.19 96.43 -80.69
C ARG A 264 -61.45 97.29 -81.70
N LEU A 265 -60.14 97.48 -81.51
CA LEU A 265 -59.32 98.35 -82.37
C LEU A 265 -59.06 97.75 -83.76
N ALA A 266 -59.21 96.43 -83.91
CA ALA A 266 -59.04 95.72 -85.18
C ALA A 266 -60.28 95.84 -86.10
N GLU A 267 -61.49 95.83 -85.55
CA GLU A 267 -62.72 95.91 -86.36
C GLU A 267 -62.97 97.32 -86.90
N GLU A 268 -62.68 98.35 -86.11
CA GLU A 268 -62.77 99.76 -86.53
C GLU A 268 -61.81 100.09 -87.69
N LYS A 269 -60.65 99.40 -87.74
CA LYS A 269 -59.69 99.48 -88.84
C LYS A 269 -60.00 98.58 -90.05
N ARG A 270 -61.10 97.83 -90.04
CA ARG A 270 -61.59 97.04 -91.20
C ARG A 270 -62.65 97.77 -92.01
N ILE A 271 -63.23 98.84 -91.45
CA ILE A 271 -64.09 99.84 -92.13
C ILE A 271 -63.24 100.96 -92.78
N ALA A 272 -61.92 100.82 -92.70
CA ALA A 272 -60.97 100.89 -93.81
C ALA A 272 -61.52 101.33 -95.19
N ASP A 273 -60.68 102.07 -95.93
CA ASP A 273 -59.94 101.63 -97.15
C ASP A 273 -60.66 100.92 -98.32
N GLU A 274 -61.84 100.34 -98.14
CA GLU A 274 -62.80 99.96 -99.20
C GLU A 274 -63.48 101.20 -99.81
N ALA A 275 -63.60 102.29 -99.03
CA ALA A 275 -64.11 103.58 -99.51
C ALA A 275 -63.08 104.34 -100.38
N ALA A 276 -61.78 104.27 -100.03
CA ALA A 276 -60.73 105.04 -100.71
C ALA A 276 -60.45 104.56 -102.15
N LYS A 277 -60.45 103.24 -102.38
CA LYS A 277 -60.05 102.62 -103.65
C LYS A 277 -61.01 102.86 -104.83
N ARG A 278 -62.20 103.43 -104.61
CA ARG A 278 -63.18 103.74 -105.67
C ARG A 278 -63.07 105.16 -106.25
N ALA A 279 -62.26 106.04 -105.66
CA ALA A 279 -62.14 107.43 -106.13
C ALA A 279 -61.08 107.61 -107.25
N GLU A 280 -59.92 106.96 -107.15
CA GLU A 280 -58.76 107.23 -108.01
C GLU A 280 -58.93 106.77 -109.48
N ASP A 281 -59.75 105.74 -109.72
CA ASP A 281 -59.95 105.15 -111.06
C ASP A 281 -60.81 106.03 -112.01
N VAL A 282 -61.51 107.04 -111.47
CA VAL A 282 -62.34 107.96 -112.27
C VAL A 282 -61.51 109.09 -112.90
N GLU A 283 -60.54 109.64 -112.16
CA GLU A 283 -59.71 110.77 -112.63
C GLU A 283 -58.74 110.36 -113.75
N HIS A 284 -58.11 109.19 -113.62
CA HIS A 284 -57.10 108.72 -114.59
C HIS A 284 -57.67 108.59 -116.03
N ARG A 285 -58.92 108.16 -116.17
CA ARG A 285 -59.59 108.00 -117.48
C ARG A 285 -59.99 109.33 -118.12
N ARG A 286 -60.08 110.40 -117.33
CA ARG A 286 -60.51 111.73 -117.77
C ARG A 286 -59.37 112.48 -118.45
N GLY A 287 -58.16 112.37 -117.92
CA GLY A 287 -56.95 113.02 -118.47
C GLY A 287 -56.57 112.52 -119.86
N ILE A 288 -56.58 111.19 -120.08
CA ILE A 288 -56.15 110.58 -121.36
C ILE A 288 -57.06 111.03 -122.52
N ASN A 289 -58.38 111.07 -122.31
CA ASN A 289 -59.33 111.49 -123.33
C ASN A 289 -59.23 112.99 -123.66
N ALA A 290 -58.87 113.84 -122.70
CA ALA A 290 -58.66 115.27 -122.95
C ALA A 290 -57.42 115.54 -123.81
N ALA A 291 -56.31 114.82 -123.55
CA ALA A 291 -55.09 114.93 -124.34
C ALA A 291 -55.30 114.56 -125.83
N ALA A 292 -56.06 113.48 -126.10
CA ALA A 292 -56.36 113.04 -127.45
C ALA A 292 -57.20 114.05 -128.26
N VAL A 293 -58.14 114.75 -127.60
CA VAL A 293 -58.92 115.83 -128.26
C VAL A 293 -58.00 116.99 -128.63
N GLN A 294 -57.06 117.37 -127.76
CA GLN A 294 -56.18 118.51 -128.01
C GLN A 294 -55.21 118.26 -129.19
N SER A 295 -54.65 117.05 -129.30
CA SER A 295 -53.76 116.69 -130.43
C SER A 295 -54.45 116.71 -131.80
N LEU A 296 -55.78 116.54 -131.84
CA LEU A 296 -56.58 116.65 -133.08
C LEU A 296 -56.87 118.12 -133.45
N ILE A 297 -56.98 119.00 -132.46
CA ILE A 297 -57.18 120.44 -132.66
C ILE A 297 -55.92 121.09 -133.23
N ASP A 298 -54.73 120.70 -132.76
CA ASP A 298 -53.44 121.20 -133.27
C ASP A 298 -53.16 120.83 -134.75
N GLN A 299 -53.90 119.85 -135.30
CA GLN A 299 -53.87 119.50 -136.74
C GLN A 299 -54.95 120.24 -137.57
N GLY A 300 -55.65 121.22 -136.98
CA GLY A 300 -56.57 122.12 -137.69
C GLY A 300 -58.03 121.68 -137.75
N ILE A 301 -58.44 120.67 -136.99
CA ILE A 301 -59.85 120.21 -136.95
C ILE A 301 -60.66 121.05 -135.93
N PRO A 302 -61.85 121.58 -136.29
CA PRO A 302 -62.71 122.30 -135.36
C PRO A 302 -63.18 121.45 -134.16
N ASP A 303 -63.25 122.08 -132.98
CA ASP A 303 -63.52 121.47 -131.67
C ASP A 303 -64.75 120.53 -131.64
N ASP A 304 -65.87 120.94 -132.24
CA ASP A 304 -67.11 120.13 -132.29
C ASP A 304 -66.92 118.80 -133.05
N TRP A 305 -66.07 118.79 -134.08
CA TRP A 305 -65.80 117.61 -134.90
C TRP A 305 -64.72 116.72 -134.26
N ALA A 306 -63.72 117.30 -133.59
CA ALA A 306 -62.71 116.55 -132.83
C ALA A 306 -63.35 115.73 -131.68
N LYS A 307 -64.26 116.35 -130.91
CA LYS A 307 -65.02 115.68 -129.84
C LYS A 307 -65.88 114.54 -130.36
N ALA A 308 -66.54 114.72 -131.50
CA ALA A 308 -67.37 113.67 -132.12
C ALA A 308 -66.54 112.43 -132.51
N CYS A 309 -65.35 112.61 -133.07
CA CYS A 309 -64.45 111.52 -133.45
C CYS A 309 -63.94 110.72 -132.25
N VAL A 310 -63.47 111.38 -131.18
CA VAL A 310 -62.97 110.69 -129.97
C VAL A 310 -64.10 109.90 -129.28
N VAL A 311 -65.32 110.43 -129.23
CA VAL A 311 -66.48 109.71 -128.66
C VAL A 311 -66.90 108.50 -129.51
N ALA A 312 -66.75 108.55 -130.84
CA ALA A 312 -67.03 107.42 -131.72
C ALA A 312 -66.01 106.27 -131.54
N ILE A 313 -64.73 106.61 -131.34
CA ILE A 313 -63.64 105.65 -131.09
C ILE A 313 -63.76 105.04 -129.70
N ALA A 314 -63.95 105.85 -128.65
CA ALA A 314 -64.12 105.37 -127.27
C ALA A 314 -65.36 104.48 -127.07
N ARG A 315 -66.35 104.53 -127.99
CA ARG A 315 -67.54 103.66 -128.02
C ARG A 315 -67.45 102.51 -129.03
N GLY A 316 -66.29 102.29 -129.64
CA GLY A 316 -66.04 101.14 -130.53
C GLY A 316 -66.88 101.10 -131.81
N LYS A 317 -67.40 102.24 -132.28
CA LYS A 317 -68.33 102.28 -133.44
C LYS A 317 -67.63 102.39 -134.81
N VAL A 318 -66.31 102.47 -134.83
CA VAL A 318 -65.50 102.50 -136.06
C VAL A 318 -64.72 101.19 -136.15
N PRO A 319 -64.99 100.30 -137.12
CA PRO A 319 -64.23 99.06 -137.30
C PRO A 319 -62.91 99.32 -138.04
N ALA A 320 -61.87 98.56 -137.70
CA ALA A 320 -60.52 98.60 -138.29
C ALA A 320 -59.76 99.94 -138.16
N THR A 321 -59.81 100.57 -136.99
CA THR A 321 -59.00 101.76 -136.67
C THR A 321 -57.53 101.38 -136.39
N THR A 322 -56.58 102.13 -136.96
CA THR A 322 -55.17 101.73 -137.14
C THR A 322 -54.21 102.92 -136.98
N ILE A 323 -52.91 102.62 -136.82
CA ILE A 323 -51.71 103.48 -136.93
C ILE A 323 -51.46 104.51 -135.82
N ASN A 324 -50.34 104.26 -135.12
CA ASN A 324 -49.40 105.28 -134.66
C ASN A 324 -48.08 105.15 -135.46
N TYR A 325 -47.22 106.16 -135.65
CA TYR A 325 -47.31 107.61 -135.37
C TYR A 325 -47.97 108.03 -134.04
#